data_AF-A0A328X6E5-F1
#
_entry.id   AF-A0A328X6E5-F1
#
_cell.length_a   1.000
_cell.length_b   1.000
_cell.length_c   1.000
_cell.angle_alpha   90.00
_cell.angle_beta   90.00
_cell.angle_gamma   90.00
#
_symmetry.space_group_name_H-M   'P 1'
#
loop_
_entity.id
_entity.type
_entity.pdbx_description
1 polymer ?
#
loop_
_entity_poly.entity_id
_entity_poly.type
_entity_poly.pdbx_seq_one_letter_code
_entity_poly.pdbx_strand_id
1 'polypeptide(L)'
;MKKLILSALIVSTLLSCNNSKKLEEVVEVPLPEKEEVVTEMGNPADVKVDEGGAFEMIALPYAYDALEPHIDAKTMEIHFSKHHLGYANNLNKATAGTEMANMSIEDIFKKLDLENKAVRNNGGGYYNHNFFWEIMAANKGGEPTGAVAEAITKDFGSFADFKTQFVDAATKQFGSGWAWLIVDKTGKLVITTTANQDNPLMTKLGNSGTPILAVDVWEHAYYLKHQNKRKDYLEGFFNVINWDKVTEKYTAATTVK
;
A
#
# COMPACT_ATOMS: atom_id res chain seq x y z
N MET A 1 -56.37 31.00 62.61
CA MET A 1 -56.31 31.10 61.13
C MET A 1 -55.10 30.31 60.65
N LYS A 2 -55.30 29.47 59.59
CA LYS A 2 -54.33 28.68 58.78
C LYS A 2 -53.69 27.47 59.51
N LYS A 3 -54.12 26.21 59.24
CA LYS A 3 -53.78 25.29 58.10
C LYS A 3 -52.27 24.97 58.05
N LEU A 4 -51.73 23.76 57.86
CA LEU A 4 -52.19 22.35 57.79
C LEU A 4 -50.87 21.53 57.63
N ILE A 5 -50.71 20.39 58.34
CA ILE A 5 -50.08 19.10 57.94
C ILE A 5 -48.67 19.13 57.29
N LEU A 6 -47.61 18.72 58.01
CA LEU A 6 -46.98 17.37 58.10
C LEU A 6 -46.11 16.98 56.89
N SER A 7 -44.81 16.76 57.12
CA SER A 7 -44.08 15.56 56.66
C SER A 7 -42.71 15.48 57.35
N ALA A 8 -42.44 14.30 57.92
CA ALA A 8 -41.40 14.01 58.89
C ALA A 8 -40.04 13.76 58.23
N LEU A 9 -38.97 14.24 58.90
CA LEU A 9 -37.59 13.85 58.63
C LEU A 9 -37.20 12.82 59.70
N ILE A 10 -37.24 11.53 59.36
CA ILE A 10 -36.77 10.45 60.23
C ILE A 10 -35.35 10.09 59.80
N VAL A 11 -34.39 10.49 60.63
CA VAL A 11 -33.03 9.97 60.61
C VAL A 11 -33.04 8.72 61.50
N SER A 12 -33.02 7.53 60.91
CA SER A 12 -32.85 6.28 61.64
C SER A 12 -31.51 5.65 61.28
N THR A 13 -30.52 5.86 62.15
CA THR A 13 -29.33 5.02 62.28
C THR A 13 -29.75 3.61 62.70
N LEU A 14 -29.48 2.62 61.86
CA LEU A 14 -29.51 1.21 62.23
C LEU A 14 -28.12 0.61 62.00
N LEU A 15 -27.42 0.39 63.11
CA LEU A 15 -26.33 -0.57 63.25
C LEU A 15 -26.92 -1.98 63.30
N SER A 16 -26.28 -2.91 62.56
CA SER A 16 -26.10 -4.35 62.82
C SER A 16 -27.29 -5.18 63.33
N CYS A 17 -27.66 -6.34 62.79
CA CYS A 17 -26.83 -7.41 62.26
C CYS A 17 -27.77 -8.46 61.59
N ASN A 18 -27.18 -9.17 60.62
CA ASN A 18 -27.52 -10.54 60.24
C ASN A 18 -28.78 -10.76 59.38
N ASN A 19 -28.60 -10.75 58.05
CA ASN A 19 -29.33 -11.69 57.21
C ASN A 19 -28.48 -12.16 56.02
N SER A 20 -28.33 -13.48 55.93
CA SER A 20 -27.99 -14.28 54.74
C SER A 20 -26.96 -13.70 53.76
N LYS A 21 -25.68 -14.04 53.95
CA LYS A 21 -24.72 -14.10 52.84
C LYS A 21 -25.19 -15.16 51.85
N LYS A 22 -25.95 -14.76 50.84
CA LYS A 22 -25.95 -15.42 49.54
C LYS A 22 -25.12 -14.50 48.65
N LEU A 23 -23.81 -14.69 48.72
CA LEU A 23 -22.91 -14.11 47.74
C LEU A 23 -23.30 -14.76 46.41
N GLU A 24 -23.87 -13.99 45.49
CA GLU A 24 -23.85 -14.40 44.09
C GLU A 24 -22.37 -14.50 43.73
N GLU A 25 -21.92 -15.73 43.52
CA GLU A 25 -20.61 -15.99 42.96
C GLU A 25 -20.63 -15.37 41.57
N VAL A 26 -19.96 -14.22 41.44
CA VAL A 26 -19.65 -13.64 40.14
C VAL A 26 -18.69 -14.63 39.50
N VAL A 27 -19.23 -15.56 38.72
CA VAL A 27 -18.44 -16.38 37.82
C VAL A 27 -17.85 -15.39 36.82
N GLU A 28 -16.59 -15.03 37.02
CA GLU A 28 -15.82 -14.31 36.03
C GLU A 28 -15.79 -15.19 34.79
N VAL A 29 -16.61 -14.84 33.80
CA VAL A 29 -16.52 -15.43 32.46
C VAL A 29 -15.16 -14.98 31.93
N PRO A 30 -14.20 -15.91 31.73
CA PRO A 30 -12.93 -15.53 31.12
C PRO A 30 -13.26 -14.88 29.79
N LEU A 31 -12.72 -13.68 29.55
CA LEU A 31 -12.71 -13.14 28.20
C LEU A 31 -12.10 -14.23 27.30
N PRO A 32 -12.73 -14.57 26.16
CA PRO A 32 -12.15 -15.55 25.26
C PRO A 32 -10.73 -15.09 24.98
N GLU A 33 -9.76 -15.97 25.25
CA GLU A 33 -8.40 -15.76 24.77
C GLU A 33 -8.51 -15.46 23.28
N LYS A 34 -7.84 -14.39 22.85
CA LYS A 34 -7.78 -14.04 21.45
C LYS A 34 -7.05 -15.19 20.78
N GLU A 35 -7.79 -16.14 20.23
CA GLU A 35 -7.25 -17.20 19.39
C GLU A 35 -6.51 -16.49 18.26
N GLU A 36 -5.18 -16.46 18.36
CA GLU A 36 -4.35 -16.17 17.22
C GLU A 36 -4.57 -17.33 16.26
N VAL A 37 -5.54 -17.17 15.38
CA VAL A 37 -5.64 -17.99 14.18
C VAL A 37 -4.38 -17.68 13.41
N VAL A 38 -3.33 -18.47 13.65
CA VAL A 38 -2.18 -18.59 12.76
C VAL A 38 -2.76 -19.20 11.49
N THR A 39 -3.36 -18.37 10.64
CA THR A 39 -3.52 -18.74 9.24
C THR A 39 -2.09 -18.89 8.74
N GLU A 40 -1.65 -20.12 8.46
CA GLU A 40 -0.40 -20.34 7.77
C GLU A 40 -0.39 -19.43 6.54
N MET A 41 0.43 -18.38 6.58
CA MET A 41 0.58 -17.48 5.45
C MET A 41 1.17 -18.32 4.31
N GLY A 42 0.64 -18.15 3.09
CA GLY A 42 1.24 -18.80 1.93
C GLY A 42 2.71 -18.41 1.74
N ASN A 43 3.46 -19.20 0.99
CA ASN A 43 4.80 -18.80 0.57
C ASN A 43 4.69 -17.94 -0.71
N PRO A 44 5.23 -16.70 -0.76
CA PRO A 44 5.20 -15.89 -1.98
C PRO A 44 5.86 -16.56 -3.18
N ALA A 45 6.82 -17.46 -2.97
CA ALA A 45 7.49 -18.19 -4.05
C ALA A 45 6.56 -19.19 -4.78
N ASP A 46 5.44 -19.59 -4.15
CA ASP A 46 4.50 -20.55 -4.74
C ASP A 46 3.43 -19.87 -5.61
N VAL A 47 3.38 -18.54 -5.63
CA VAL A 47 2.40 -17.77 -6.39
C VAL A 47 2.83 -17.74 -7.87
N LYS A 48 2.00 -18.35 -8.72
CA LYS A 48 2.22 -18.44 -10.17
C LYS A 48 0.94 -18.15 -10.93
N VAL A 49 1.11 -17.71 -12.18
CA VAL A 49 -0.01 -17.51 -13.11
C VAL A 49 -0.63 -18.82 -13.57
N ASP A 50 -1.81 -18.74 -14.18
CA ASP A 50 -2.44 -19.84 -14.91
C ASP A 50 -1.48 -20.32 -16.05
N GLU A 51 -1.45 -21.62 -16.34
CA GLU A 51 -0.48 -22.21 -17.28
C GLU A 51 -0.49 -21.55 -18.67
N GLY A 52 0.71 -21.35 -19.24
CA GLY A 52 0.89 -20.84 -20.61
C GLY A 52 0.79 -19.31 -20.76
N GLY A 53 0.89 -18.56 -19.66
CA GLY A 53 0.97 -17.11 -19.67
C GLY A 53 2.31 -16.57 -20.22
N ALA A 54 2.28 -15.40 -20.85
CA ALA A 54 3.48 -14.68 -21.28
C ALA A 54 4.06 -13.79 -20.17
N PHE A 55 3.19 -13.30 -19.28
CA PHE A 55 3.52 -12.44 -18.15
C PHE A 55 3.47 -13.26 -16.87
N GLU A 56 4.65 -13.57 -16.35
CA GLU A 56 4.83 -14.42 -15.17
C GLU A 56 4.83 -13.60 -13.87
N MET A 57 4.51 -14.26 -12.75
CA MET A 57 4.71 -13.66 -11.43
C MET A 57 6.20 -13.64 -11.10
N ILE A 58 6.73 -12.46 -10.76
CA ILE A 58 8.08 -12.34 -10.20
C ILE A 58 7.99 -12.59 -8.70
N ALA A 59 8.74 -13.56 -8.20
CA ALA A 59 8.76 -13.89 -6.77
C ALA A 59 9.15 -12.67 -5.94
N LEU A 60 8.47 -12.47 -4.80
CA LEU A 60 8.87 -11.44 -3.86
C LEU A 60 10.30 -11.71 -3.36
N PRO A 61 11.16 -10.69 -3.27
CA PRO A 61 12.52 -10.87 -2.76
C PRO A 61 12.59 -11.01 -1.23
N TYR A 62 11.45 -11.03 -0.55
CA TYR A 62 11.30 -11.10 0.90
C TYR A 62 9.97 -11.78 1.30
N ALA A 63 9.89 -12.25 2.54
CA ALA A 63 8.67 -12.87 3.10
C ALA A 63 7.55 -11.83 3.30
N TYR A 64 6.30 -12.29 3.43
CA TYR A 64 5.14 -11.39 3.57
C TYR A 64 5.20 -10.50 4.82
N ASP A 65 5.78 -10.97 5.92
CA ASP A 65 5.92 -10.23 7.18
C ASP A 65 7.18 -9.36 7.25
N ALA A 66 8.05 -9.40 6.24
CA ALA A 66 9.35 -8.76 6.27
C ALA A 66 9.30 -7.22 6.30
N LEU A 67 8.13 -6.62 6.02
CA LEU A 67 7.89 -5.18 6.00
C LEU A 67 7.14 -4.68 7.25
N GLU A 68 6.89 -5.55 8.24
CA GLU A 68 6.40 -5.13 9.55
C GLU A 68 7.44 -4.22 10.26
N PRO A 69 7.00 -3.23 11.06
CA PRO A 69 5.63 -2.91 11.43
C PRO A 69 4.95 -1.92 10.47
N HIS A 70 5.45 -1.73 9.25
CA HIS A 70 5.01 -0.65 8.36
C HIS A 70 3.93 -1.08 7.37
N ILE A 71 4.03 -2.29 6.83
CA ILE A 71 2.98 -2.93 6.01
C ILE A 71 2.71 -4.29 6.62
N ASP A 72 1.44 -4.59 6.93
CA ASP A 72 1.12 -5.83 7.61
C ASP A 72 1.22 -7.05 6.69
N ALA A 73 1.60 -8.19 7.27
CA ALA A 73 1.84 -9.41 6.52
C ALA A 73 0.59 -9.89 5.75
N LYS A 74 -0.61 -9.65 6.30
CA LYS A 74 -1.86 -10.04 5.66
C LYS A 74 -2.15 -9.22 4.42
N THR A 75 -1.91 -7.91 4.48
CA THR A 75 -1.92 -7.03 3.31
C THR A 75 -0.93 -7.52 2.27
N MET A 76 0.33 -7.80 2.63
CA MET A 76 1.34 -8.30 1.68
C MET A 76 0.91 -9.60 0.99
N GLU A 77 0.37 -10.55 1.74
CA GLU A 77 -0.14 -11.81 1.21
C GLU A 77 -1.29 -11.58 0.20
N ILE A 78 -2.31 -10.82 0.57
CA ILE A 78 -3.49 -10.61 -0.29
C ILE A 78 -3.14 -9.74 -1.50
N HIS A 79 -2.35 -8.70 -1.30
CA HIS A 79 -1.95 -7.75 -2.34
C HIS A 79 -1.10 -8.43 -3.42
N PHE A 80 -0.16 -9.30 -3.03
CA PHE A 80 0.64 -10.07 -3.97
C PHE A 80 -0.12 -11.26 -4.56
N SER A 81 -0.64 -12.16 -3.71
CA SER A 81 -1.19 -13.45 -4.16
C SER A 81 -2.60 -13.37 -4.76
N LYS A 82 -3.33 -12.26 -4.57
CA LYS A 82 -4.68 -12.07 -5.12
C LYS A 82 -4.75 -10.91 -6.10
N HIS A 83 -4.41 -9.70 -5.67
CA HIS A 83 -4.55 -8.52 -6.53
C HIS A 83 -3.53 -8.54 -7.68
N HIS A 84 -2.23 -8.64 -7.36
CA HIS A 84 -1.19 -8.69 -8.38
C HIS A 84 -1.31 -9.93 -9.27
N LEU A 85 -1.49 -11.12 -8.69
CA LEU A 85 -1.75 -12.34 -9.47
C LEU A 85 -2.95 -12.21 -10.40
N GLY A 86 -4.03 -11.58 -9.94
CA GLY A 86 -5.23 -11.33 -10.75
C GLY A 86 -4.92 -10.47 -11.98
N TYR A 87 -4.11 -9.41 -11.81
CA TYR A 87 -3.67 -8.58 -12.94
C TYR A 87 -2.82 -9.37 -13.94
N ALA A 88 -1.88 -10.18 -13.47
CA ALA A 88 -1.04 -11.01 -14.33
C ALA A 88 -1.89 -12.00 -15.15
N ASN A 89 -2.79 -12.73 -14.49
CA ASN A 89 -3.69 -13.69 -15.14
C ASN A 89 -4.62 -13.03 -16.17
N ASN A 90 -5.20 -11.88 -15.83
CA ASN A 90 -6.10 -11.18 -16.74
C ASN A 90 -5.36 -10.50 -17.90
N LEU A 91 -4.13 -10.04 -17.68
CA LEU A 91 -3.26 -9.54 -18.74
C LEU A 91 -2.97 -10.66 -19.74
N ASN A 92 -2.54 -11.83 -19.26
CA ASN A 92 -2.31 -13.01 -20.11
C ASN A 92 -3.54 -13.36 -20.95
N LYS A 93 -4.73 -13.36 -20.34
CA LYS A 93 -6.00 -13.57 -21.05
C LYS A 93 -6.28 -12.50 -22.10
N ALA A 94 -5.97 -11.24 -21.80
CA ALA A 94 -6.21 -10.11 -22.71
C ALA A 94 -5.22 -10.05 -23.89
N THR A 95 -4.01 -10.60 -23.73
CA THR A 95 -2.97 -10.60 -24.77
C THR A 95 -2.89 -11.91 -25.55
N ALA A 96 -3.54 -12.99 -25.07
CA ALA A 96 -3.51 -14.31 -25.71
C ALA A 96 -3.87 -14.25 -27.20
N GLY A 97 -3.04 -14.87 -28.04
CA GLY A 97 -3.23 -14.89 -29.50
C GLY A 97 -2.96 -13.57 -30.22
N THR A 98 -2.45 -12.55 -29.52
CA THR A 98 -2.07 -11.25 -30.12
C THR A 98 -0.55 -11.09 -30.13
N GLU A 99 -0.04 -10.11 -30.90
CA GLU A 99 1.40 -9.77 -30.89
C GLU A 99 1.91 -9.32 -29.51
N MET A 100 1.02 -8.76 -28.68
CA MET A 100 1.37 -8.27 -27.34
C MET A 100 1.87 -9.38 -26.42
N ALA A 101 1.45 -10.63 -26.63
CA ALA A 101 1.95 -11.77 -25.84
C ALA A 101 3.45 -12.04 -26.03
N ASN A 102 4.09 -11.46 -27.05
CA ASN A 102 5.52 -11.60 -27.31
C ASN A 102 6.31 -10.32 -27.00
N MET A 103 5.68 -9.33 -26.36
CA MET A 103 6.28 -8.04 -26.06
C MET A 103 6.57 -7.90 -24.56
N SER A 104 7.54 -7.05 -24.20
CA SER A 104 7.64 -6.59 -22.82
C SER A 104 6.44 -5.71 -22.47
N ILE A 105 6.11 -5.64 -21.19
CA ILE A 105 4.99 -4.81 -20.73
C ILE A 105 5.22 -3.31 -21.03
N GLU A 106 6.46 -2.84 -20.94
CA GLU A 106 6.85 -1.47 -21.29
C GLU A 106 6.64 -1.18 -22.77
N ASP A 107 6.98 -2.12 -23.65
CA ASP A 107 6.77 -1.98 -25.09
C ASP A 107 5.29 -2.00 -25.46
N ILE A 108 4.46 -2.74 -24.72
CA ILE A 108 3.00 -2.68 -24.85
C ILE A 108 2.53 -1.26 -24.54
N PHE A 109 2.95 -0.65 -23.43
CA PHE A 109 2.49 0.69 -23.04
C PHE A 109 2.84 1.78 -24.06
N LYS A 110 4.01 1.69 -24.72
CA LYS A 110 4.40 2.64 -25.77
C LYS A 110 3.42 2.68 -26.94
N LYS A 111 2.75 1.56 -27.24
CA LYS A 111 1.83 1.41 -28.38
C LYS A 111 0.36 1.30 -27.96
N LEU A 112 0.09 1.23 -26.65
CA LEU A 112 -1.22 0.94 -26.11
C LEU A 112 -2.28 1.94 -26.60
N ASP A 113 -3.38 1.40 -27.10
CA ASP A 113 -4.63 2.14 -27.21
C ASP A 113 -5.29 2.18 -25.83
N LEU A 114 -5.49 3.39 -25.28
CA LEU A 114 -6.03 3.58 -23.95
C LEU A 114 -7.50 3.14 -23.83
N GLU A 115 -8.20 2.96 -24.96
CA GLU A 115 -9.54 2.38 -25.00
C GLU A 115 -9.53 0.85 -24.87
N ASN A 116 -8.38 0.19 -25.06
CA ASN A 116 -8.20 -1.21 -24.70
C ASN A 116 -8.08 -1.35 -23.17
N LYS A 117 -9.21 -1.22 -22.48
CA LYS A 117 -9.30 -1.23 -21.01
C LYS A 117 -8.77 -2.52 -20.39
N ALA A 118 -8.92 -3.66 -21.08
CA ALA A 118 -8.44 -4.95 -20.57
C ALA A 118 -6.91 -4.96 -20.43
N VAL A 119 -6.18 -4.57 -21.49
CA VAL A 119 -4.71 -4.49 -21.45
C VAL A 119 -4.25 -3.30 -20.61
N ARG A 120 -4.93 -2.16 -20.69
CA ARG A 120 -4.59 -0.97 -19.89
C ARG A 120 -4.65 -1.25 -18.39
N ASN A 121 -5.77 -1.76 -17.91
CA ASN A 121 -5.99 -1.94 -16.47
C ASN A 121 -5.12 -3.08 -15.91
N ASN A 122 -5.09 -4.24 -16.59
CA ASN A 122 -4.36 -5.40 -16.10
C ASN A 122 -2.86 -5.29 -16.39
N GLY A 123 -2.47 -4.74 -17.54
CA GLY A 123 -1.09 -4.43 -17.86
C GLY A 123 -0.51 -3.40 -16.90
N GLY A 124 -1.25 -2.31 -16.68
CA GLY A 124 -0.93 -1.31 -15.66
C GLY A 124 -0.76 -1.95 -14.28
N GLY A 125 -1.74 -2.76 -13.85
CA GLY A 125 -1.69 -3.46 -12.56
C GLY A 125 -0.46 -4.35 -12.46
N TYR A 126 -0.16 -5.14 -13.48
CA TYR A 126 1.01 -6.02 -13.52
C TYR A 126 2.33 -5.23 -13.40
N TYR A 127 2.53 -4.19 -14.21
CA TYR A 127 3.75 -3.38 -14.16
C TYR A 127 3.90 -2.66 -12.81
N ASN A 128 2.83 -1.99 -12.36
CA ASN A 128 2.89 -1.16 -11.16
C ASN A 128 3.26 -1.98 -9.92
N HIS A 129 2.71 -3.19 -9.80
CA HIS A 129 2.96 -4.05 -8.65
C HIS A 129 4.36 -4.67 -8.71
N ASN A 130 4.80 -5.19 -9.87
CA ASN A 130 6.20 -5.63 -10.02
C ASN A 130 7.19 -4.54 -9.62
N PHE A 131 6.93 -3.31 -10.06
CA PHE A 131 7.73 -2.15 -9.67
C PHE A 131 7.68 -1.91 -8.16
N PHE A 132 6.49 -1.91 -7.57
CA PHE A 132 6.25 -1.62 -6.14
C PHE A 132 6.98 -2.58 -5.21
N TRP A 133 6.98 -3.89 -5.52
CA TRP A 133 7.68 -4.89 -4.73
C TRP A 133 9.20 -4.72 -4.80
N GLU A 134 9.74 -4.37 -5.97
CA GLU A 134 11.18 -4.24 -6.17
C GLU A 134 11.78 -3.06 -5.39
N ILE A 135 11.02 -1.96 -5.25
CA ILE A 135 11.48 -0.74 -4.56
C ILE A 135 11.25 -0.76 -3.05
N MET A 136 10.81 -1.89 -2.48
CA MET A 136 10.71 -2.08 -1.03
C MET A 136 11.66 -3.17 -0.57
N ALA A 137 12.06 -3.14 0.69
CA ALA A 137 12.80 -4.25 1.32
C ALA A 137 12.79 -4.12 2.85
N ALA A 138 13.00 -5.27 3.51
CA ALA A 138 13.18 -5.34 4.95
C ALA A 138 14.44 -4.57 5.41
N ASN A 139 14.36 -3.94 6.59
CA ASN A 139 15.48 -3.21 7.20
C ASN A 139 16.08 -2.11 6.30
N LYS A 140 15.25 -1.47 5.48
CA LYS A 140 15.61 -0.30 4.66
C LYS A 140 14.92 0.96 5.19
N GLY A 141 14.53 1.88 4.30
CA GLY A 141 14.06 3.21 4.67
C GLY A 141 15.21 4.20 4.91
N GLY A 142 14.94 5.21 5.72
CA GLY A 142 15.87 6.34 5.92
C GLY A 142 15.89 7.28 4.73
N GLU A 143 16.98 8.04 4.60
CA GLU A 143 17.19 8.98 3.49
C GLU A 143 18.01 8.33 2.38
N PRO A 144 17.76 8.66 1.10
CA PRO A 144 18.62 8.22 0.01
C PRO A 144 20.02 8.78 0.14
N THR A 145 20.98 8.14 -0.53
CA THR A 145 22.35 8.64 -0.67
C THR A 145 22.76 8.67 -2.15
N GLY A 146 23.90 9.29 -2.44
CA GLY A 146 24.46 9.34 -3.80
C GLY A 146 23.62 10.14 -4.79
N ALA A 147 23.67 9.74 -6.06
CA ALA A 147 23.15 10.53 -7.18
C ALA A 147 21.65 10.86 -7.07
N VAL A 148 20.83 9.95 -6.53
CA VAL A 148 19.40 10.23 -6.35
C VAL A 148 19.13 11.22 -5.22
N ALA A 149 19.93 11.21 -4.14
CA ALA A 149 19.82 12.18 -3.05
C ALA A 149 20.20 13.60 -3.50
N GLU A 150 21.25 13.70 -4.32
CA GLU A 150 21.66 14.97 -4.95
C GLU A 150 20.56 15.48 -5.91
N ALA A 151 19.97 14.60 -6.72
CA ALA A 151 18.88 14.95 -7.61
C ALA A 151 17.63 15.41 -6.85
N ILE A 152 17.28 14.74 -5.75
CA ILE A 152 16.17 15.13 -4.87
C ILE A 152 16.43 16.52 -4.28
N THR A 153 17.62 16.75 -3.75
CA THR A 153 18.01 18.06 -3.19
C THR A 153 17.96 19.15 -4.26
N LYS A 154 18.43 18.87 -5.47
CA LYS A 154 18.43 19.82 -6.60
C LYS A 154 17.01 20.19 -7.05
N ASP A 155 16.11 19.22 -7.19
CA ASP A 155 14.78 19.46 -7.79
C ASP A 155 13.70 19.78 -6.74
N PHE A 156 13.86 19.39 -5.47
CA PHE A 156 12.89 19.64 -4.39
C PHE A 156 13.42 20.48 -3.22
N GLY A 157 14.71 20.81 -3.20
CA GLY A 157 15.36 21.61 -2.15
C GLY A 157 15.96 20.76 -1.02
N SER A 158 15.22 19.78 -0.52
CA SER A 158 15.69 18.83 0.51
C SER A 158 14.92 17.51 0.46
N PHE A 159 15.42 16.48 1.13
CA PHE A 159 14.67 15.23 1.28
C PHE A 159 13.37 15.42 2.07
N ALA A 160 13.39 16.27 3.11
CA ALA A 160 12.20 16.59 3.90
C ALA A 160 11.11 17.28 3.06
N ASP A 161 11.50 18.21 2.19
CA ASP A 161 10.59 18.90 1.28
C ASP A 161 10.04 17.94 0.21
N PHE A 162 10.89 17.06 -0.33
CA PHE A 162 10.46 16.00 -1.23
C PHE A 162 9.43 15.08 -0.55
N LYS A 163 9.74 14.55 0.64
CA LYS A 163 8.84 13.67 1.38
C LYS A 163 7.50 14.35 1.63
N THR A 164 7.51 15.61 2.06
CA THR A 164 6.30 16.41 2.29
C THR A 164 5.45 16.53 1.02
N GLN A 165 6.06 16.89 -0.11
CA GLN A 165 5.37 17.02 -1.39
C GLN A 165 4.86 15.68 -1.92
N PHE A 166 5.63 14.60 -1.76
CA PHE A 166 5.26 13.26 -2.21
C PHE A 166 4.08 12.70 -1.42
N VAL A 167 4.13 12.81 -0.08
CA VAL A 167 3.03 12.41 0.80
C VAL A 167 1.77 13.23 0.52
N ASP A 168 1.90 14.54 0.28
CA ASP A 168 0.77 15.40 -0.07
C ASP A 168 0.11 14.99 -1.39
N ALA A 169 0.90 14.77 -2.45
CA ALA A 169 0.40 14.29 -3.73
C ALA A 169 -0.30 12.92 -3.62
N ALA A 170 0.32 11.97 -2.93
CA ALA A 170 -0.25 10.64 -2.70
C ALA A 170 -1.53 10.68 -1.86
N THR A 171 -1.60 11.58 -0.88
CA THR A 171 -2.82 11.78 -0.08
C THR A 171 -3.94 12.38 -0.92
N LYS A 172 -3.63 13.35 -1.78
CA LYS A 172 -4.60 14.07 -2.63
C LYS A 172 -5.09 13.28 -3.84
N GLN A 173 -4.44 12.18 -4.21
CA GLN A 173 -4.94 11.28 -5.25
C GLN A 173 -6.33 10.76 -4.87
N PHE A 174 -7.37 11.29 -5.49
CA PHE A 174 -8.73 10.94 -5.16
C PHE A 174 -9.09 9.55 -5.69
N GLY A 175 -9.74 8.74 -4.86
CA GLY A 175 -10.04 7.34 -5.16
C GLY A 175 -8.78 6.48 -5.25
N SER A 176 -8.85 5.48 -6.12
CA SER A 176 -7.77 4.55 -6.41
C SER A 176 -6.71 5.15 -7.32
N GLY A 177 -5.45 4.83 -7.07
CA GLY A 177 -4.35 5.31 -7.89
C GLY A 177 -2.98 5.04 -7.32
N TRP A 178 -2.00 5.73 -7.90
CA TRP A 178 -0.60 5.63 -7.53
C TRP A 178 0.02 7.03 -7.49
N ALA A 179 1.02 7.20 -6.61
CA ALA A 179 1.92 8.35 -6.67
C ALA A 179 3.31 7.89 -7.09
N TRP A 180 3.98 8.72 -7.89
CA TRP A 180 5.22 8.38 -8.57
C TRP A 180 6.25 9.48 -8.41
N LEU A 181 7.51 9.08 -8.25
CA LEU A 181 8.65 9.93 -8.58
C LEU A 181 9.16 9.46 -9.94
N ILE A 182 9.19 10.36 -10.92
CA ILE A 182 9.63 10.06 -12.28
C ILE A 182 10.83 10.91 -12.66
N VAL A 183 11.64 10.41 -13.58
CA VAL A 183 12.55 11.22 -14.37
C VAL A 183 11.79 11.67 -15.63
N ASP A 184 11.59 12.97 -15.78
CA ASP A 184 10.93 13.54 -16.96
C ASP A 184 11.85 13.55 -18.19
N LYS A 185 11.31 13.99 -19.34
CA LYS A 185 12.07 14.07 -20.60
C LYS A 185 13.26 15.04 -20.56
N THR A 186 13.32 15.93 -19.57
CA THR A 186 14.43 16.88 -19.36
C THR A 186 15.49 16.34 -18.42
N GLY A 187 15.26 15.16 -17.82
CA GLY A 187 16.13 14.57 -16.80
C GLY A 187 15.90 15.12 -15.39
N LYS A 188 14.79 15.83 -15.15
CA LYS A 188 14.40 16.34 -13.84
C LYS A 188 13.54 15.34 -13.10
N LEU A 189 13.65 15.35 -11.77
CA LEU A 189 12.71 14.62 -10.93
C LEU A 189 11.37 15.37 -10.83
N VAL A 190 10.29 14.64 -11.03
CA VAL A 190 8.92 15.17 -10.95
C VAL A 190 8.06 14.20 -10.12
N ILE A 191 7.23 14.76 -9.24
CA ILE A 191 6.18 14.01 -8.54
C ILE A 191 4.92 14.05 -9.40
N THR A 192 4.32 12.90 -9.64
CA THR A 192 3.03 12.82 -10.33
C THR A 192 2.13 11.75 -9.72
N THR A 193 0.85 11.77 -10.08
CA THR A 193 -0.10 10.73 -9.69
C THR A 193 -0.84 10.21 -10.91
N THR A 194 -1.33 8.99 -10.82
CA THR A 194 -2.17 8.36 -11.84
C THR A 194 -3.41 7.75 -11.19
N ALA A 195 -4.52 7.79 -11.93
CA ALA A 195 -5.75 7.14 -11.50
C ALA A 195 -5.70 5.64 -11.79
N ASN A 196 -6.34 4.85 -10.93
CA ASN A 196 -6.47 3.40 -11.09
C ASN A 196 -5.11 2.71 -11.28
N GLN A 197 -4.93 1.96 -12.37
CA GLN A 197 -3.68 1.25 -12.70
C GLN A 197 -2.88 1.93 -13.80
N ASP A 198 -3.27 3.13 -14.21
CA ASP A 198 -2.46 3.92 -15.13
C ASP A 198 -1.08 4.19 -14.55
N ASN A 199 -0.08 4.37 -15.41
CA ASN A 199 1.29 4.68 -14.98
C ASN A 199 2.01 5.62 -15.96
N PRO A 200 3.14 6.22 -15.54
CA PRO A 200 3.86 7.20 -16.35
C PRO A 200 4.44 6.68 -17.67
N LEU A 201 4.50 5.36 -17.90
CA LEU A 201 4.93 4.79 -19.18
C LEU A 201 3.84 4.85 -20.25
N MET A 202 2.57 5.05 -19.86
CA MET A 202 1.46 5.26 -20.79
C MET A 202 1.50 6.70 -21.31
N THR A 203 2.27 6.92 -22.39
CA THR A 203 2.66 8.27 -22.85
C THR A 203 1.50 9.19 -23.27
N LYS A 204 0.31 8.65 -23.47
CA LYS A 204 -0.90 9.38 -23.89
C LYS A 204 -1.65 10.04 -22.72
N LEU A 205 -1.21 9.85 -21.46
CA LEU A 205 -1.87 10.39 -20.27
C LEU A 205 -1.42 11.81 -19.88
N GLY A 206 -0.32 12.31 -20.45
CA GLY A 206 0.17 13.68 -20.21
C GLY A 206 1.08 13.86 -18.98
N ASN A 207 1.20 12.86 -18.13
CA ASN A 207 2.06 12.83 -16.94
C ASN A 207 3.23 11.83 -17.07
N SER A 208 3.83 11.80 -18.26
CA SER A 208 4.74 10.74 -18.66
C SER A 208 6.20 10.98 -18.26
N GLY A 209 6.89 9.89 -17.94
CA GLY A 209 8.32 9.85 -17.63
C GLY A 209 8.73 8.46 -17.17
N THR A 210 9.99 8.29 -16.80
CA THR A 210 10.51 7.00 -16.34
C THR A 210 10.35 6.88 -14.82
N PRO A 211 9.53 5.96 -14.30
CA PRO A 211 9.33 5.81 -12.85
C PRO A 211 10.60 5.34 -12.13
N ILE A 212 10.88 5.94 -10.97
CA ILE A 212 11.98 5.52 -10.07
C ILE A 212 11.52 5.20 -8.65
N LEU A 213 10.39 5.77 -8.21
CA LEU A 213 9.69 5.42 -6.98
C LEU A 213 8.19 5.41 -7.25
N ALA A 214 7.45 4.55 -6.55
CA ALA A 214 5.99 4.43 -6.65
C ALA A 214 5.40 4.10 -5.27
N VAL A 215 4.18 4.52 -5.00
CA VAL A 215 3.41 4.02 -3.85
C VAL A 215 1.97 3.78 -4.27
N ASP A 216 1.46 2.59 -3.90
CA ASP A 216 0.06 2.20 -4.13
C ASP A 216 -0.84 2.93 -3.12
N VAL A 217 -1.80 3.72 -3.61
CA VAL A 217 -2.79 4.39 -2.75
C VAL A 217 -4.21 3.87 -2.98
N TRP A 218 -4.35 2.71 -3.63
CA TRP A 218 -5.56 1.92 -3.53
C TRP A 218 -5.77 1.47 -2.09
N GLU A 219 -7.03 1.43 -1.64
CA GLU A 219 -7.35 1.06 -0.26
C GLU A 219 -6.85 -0.35 0.10
N HIS A 220 -6.83 -1.30 -0.85
CA HIS A 220 -6.30 -2.65 -0.58
C HIS A 220 -4.84 -2.66 -0.11
N ALA A 221 -4.06 -1.61 -0.39
CA ALA A 221 -2.65 -1.53 -0.01
C ALA A 221 -2.44 -1.13 1.46
N TYR A 222 -3.48 -0.65 2.16
CA TYR A 222 -3.33 -0.12 3.51
C TYR A 222 -4.51 -0.32 4.45
N TYR A 223 -5.70 -0.68 3.95
CA TYR A 223 -6.93 -0.60 4.75
C TYR A 223 -6.94 -1.56 5.96
N LEU A 224 -6.31 -2.74 5.84
CA LEU A 224 -6.30 -3.71 6.94
C LEU A 224 -5.58 -3.17 8.18
N LYS A 225 -4.49 -2.43 8.00
CA LYS A 225 -3.70 -1.83 9.10
C LYS A 225 -4.09 -0.39 9.43
N HIS A 226 -4.36 0.44 8.43
CA HIS A 226 -4.53 1.88 8.60
C HIS A 226 -5.97 2.37 8.39
N GLN A 227 -6.87 1.54 7.87
CA GLN A 227 -8.25 1.90 7.51
C GLN A 227 -8.27 3.20 6.69
N ASN A 228 -8.95 4.25 7.16
CA ASN A 228 -9.04 5.54 6.46
C ASN A 228 -7.78 6.41 6.58
N LYS A 229 -6.77 6.01 7.35
CA LYS A 229 -5.57 6.82 7.63
C LYS A 229 -4.48 6.61 6.59
N ARG A 230 -4.78 6.94 5.33
CA ARG A 230 -3.82 6.83 4.21
C ARG A 230 -2.49 7.55 4.50
N LYS A 231 -2.53 8.70 5.18
CA LYS A 231 -1.31 9.44 5.53
C LYS A 231 -0.39 8.63 6.43
N ASP A 232 -0.92 7.92 7.42
CA ASP A 232 -0.12 7.09 8.34
C ASP A 232 0.55 5.93 7.58
N TYR A 233 -0.15 5.35 6.60
CA TYR A 233 0.43 4.36 5.68
C TYR A 233 1.59 4.94 4.87
N LEU A 234 1.40 6.14 4.29
CA LEU A 234 2.45 6.81 3.51
C LEU A 234 3.68 7.11 4.37
N GLU A 235 3.50 7.54 5.63
CA GLU A 235 4.60 7.72 6.56
C GLU A 235 5.31 6.39 6.87
N GLY A 236 4.54 5.30 7.02
CA GLY A 236 5.06 3.94 7.18
C GLY A 236 5.89 3.48 5.99
N PHE A 237 5.40 3.70 4.77
CA PHE A 237 6.04 3.33 3.51
C PHE A 237 7.47 3.87 3.40
N PHE A 238 7.74 5.10 3.84
CA PHE A 238 9.09 5.68 3.81
C PHE A 238 10.14 4.90 4.66
N ASN A 239 9.70 4.02 5.56
CA ASN A 239 10.59 3.19 6.36
C ASN A 239 10.93 1.85 5.69
N VAL A 240 10.32 1.52 4.55
CA VAL A 240 10.57 0.27 3.82
C VAL A 240 11.08 0.51 2.40
N ILE A 241 11.24 1.77 1.98
CA ILE A 241 11.79 2.10 0.66
C ILE A 241 13.22 1.55 0.55
N ASN A 242 13.45 0.79 -0.51
CA ASN A 242 14.77 0.35 -0.93
C ASN A 242 15.43 1.42 -1.82
N TRP A 243 16.08 2.40 -1.20
CA TRP A 243 16.76 3.50 -1.90
C TRP A 243 17.86 3.04 -2.85
N ASP A 244 18.46 1.87 -2.64
CA ASP A 244 19.45 1.30 -3.56
C ASP A 244 18.79 0.98 -4.92
N LYS A 245 17.60 0.37 -4.88
CA LYS A 245 16.81 0.08 -6.08
C LYS A 245 16.27 1.34 -6.75
N VAL A 246 15.84 2.33 -5.97
CA VAL A 246 15.46 3.64 -6.52
C VAL A 246 16.65 4.31 -7.22
N THR A 247 17.86 4.20 -6.65
CA THR A 247 19.09 4.75 -7.23
C THR A 247 19.49 4.03 -8.51
N GLU A 248 19.37 2.70 -8.56
CA GLU A 248 19.59 1.90 -9.78
C GLU A 248 18.65 2.37 -10.91
N LYS A 249 17.36 2.51 -10.61
CA LYS A 249 16.35 2.99 -11.58
C LYS A 249 16.62 4.43 -12.03
N TYR A 250 17.00 5.32 -11.10
CA TYR A 250 17.40 6.69 -11.43
C TYR A 250 18.62 6.74 -12.36
N THR A 251 19.63 5.93 -12.08
CA THR A 251 20.85 5.85 -12.89
C THR A 251 20.54 5.31 -14.29
N ALA A 252 19.74 4.25 -14.39
CA ALA A 252 19.28 3.72 -15.67
C ALA A 252 18.49 4.77 -16.48
N ALA A 253 17.58 5.49 -15.83
CA ALA A 253 16.74 6.52 -16.46
C ALA A 253 17.53 7.74 -16.96
N THR A 254 18.70 8.03 -16.37
CA THR A 254 19.51 9.22 -16.71
C THR A 254 20.72 8.91 -17.59
N THR A 255 21.13 7.64 -17.68
CA THR A 255 22.23 7.18 -18.53
C THR A 255 21.77 6.89 -19.97
N VAL A 256 20.51 6.51 -20.15
CA VAL A 256 19.90 6.34 -21.49
C VAL A 256 19.62 7.73 -22.07
N LYS A 257 20.58 8.27 -22.82
CA LYS A 257 20.42 9.44 -23.68
C LYS A 257 20.34 9.03 -25.14
#